data_AF-A0A3D6B6Q4-F1
#
_entry.id   AF-A0A3D6B6Q4-F1
#
_cell.length_a   1.000
_cell.length_b   1.000
_cell.length_c   1.000
_cell.angle_alpha   90.00
_cell.angle_beta   90.00
_cell.angle_gamma   90.00
#
_symmetry.space_group_name_H-M   'P 1'
#
loop_
_entity.id
_entity.type
_entity.pdbx_description
1 polymer ?
#
loop_
_entity_poly.entity_id
_entity_poly.type
_entity_poly.pdbx_seq_one_letter_code
_entity_poly.pdbx_strand_id
1 'polypeptide(L)'
;MEDKPIISRYAIDEIKGLFIPVEIPKDSELELVIGISSEELTFRELSNYFAIIDKFYGRLYSDGIYSYAHRKWEQIKIYEIRQGSIEAVIREALENSQNFVILYILLKHLPNFIKSSAEGIKNLAESYKFYQEASVIKESRRNKKAFKESLKEDQELKKLNPNHLTQLAKLLEYIYSKEYKRIPKASETSRNKIKRIHLRIRKKDN
;
A
#
# COMPACT_ATOMS: atom_id res chain seq x y z
N MET A 1 13.45 -1.86 -18.94
CA MET A 1 12.26 -1.65 -18.09
C MET A 1 12.01 -2.96 -17.34
N GLU A 2 11.97 -2.96 -16.01
CA GLU A 2 11.47 -4.15 -15.29
C GLU A 2 9.96 -4.25 -15.48
N ASP A 3 9.52 -5.37 -16.02
CA ASP A 3 8.10 -5.69 -16.17
C ASP A 3 7.44 -5.90 -14.81
N LYS A 4 6.16 -5.54 -14.70
CA LYS A 4 5.36 -5.78 -13.49
C LYS A 4 5.32 -7.29 -13.23
N PRO A 5 5.70 -7.76 -12.02
CA PRO A 5 5.63 -9.18 -11.71
C PRO A 5 4.24 -9.75 -11.94
N ILE A 6 4.18 -10.89 -12.61
CA ILE A 6 2.93 -11.61 -12.84
C ILE A 6 2.55 -12.32 -11.54
N ILE A 7 1.32 -12.09 -11.10
CA ILE A 7 0.66 -12.80 -10.01
C ILE A 7 -0.42 -13.69 -10.61
N SER A 8 -0.45 -14.96 -10.22
CA SER A 8 -1.42 -15.91 -10.76
C SER A 8 -2.83 -15.56 -10.30
N ARG A 9 -3.83 -15.92 -11.12
CA ARG A 9 -5.24 -15.75 -10.74
C ARG A 9 -5.57 -16.45 -9.43
N TYR A 10 -5.06 -17.68 -9.24
CA TYR A 10 -5.21 -18.43 -7.99
C TYR A 10 -4.62 -17.70 -6.77
N ALA A 11 -3.46 -17.06 -6.92
CA ALA A 11 -2.86 -16.27 -5.85
C ALA A 11 -3.75 -15.05 -5.51
N ILE A 12 -4.28 -14.37 -6.54
CA ILE A 12 -5.20 -13.25 -6.33
C ILE A 12 -6.47 -13.68 -5.61
N ASP A 13 -7.08 -14.78 -6.03
CA ASP A 13 -8.33 -15.27 -5.44
C ASP A 13 -8.11 -15.70 -3.98
N GLU A 14 -6.98 -16.37 -3.68
CA GLU A 14 -6.61 -16.73 -2.31
C GLU A 14 -6.38 -15.47 -1.44
N ILE A 15 -5.65 -14.48 -1.96
CA ILE A 15 -5.40 -13.22 -1.26
C ILE A 15 -6.72 -12.49 -0.98
N LYS A 16 -7.62 -12.40 -1.96
CA LYS A 16 -8.95 -11.80 -1.76
C LYS A 16 -9.73 -12.53 -0.68
N GLY A 17 -9.73 -13.87 -0.70
CA GLY A 17 -10.44 -14.71 0.27
C GLY A 17 -9.97 -14.54 1.71
N LEU A 18 -8.78 -13.98 1.96
CA LEU A 18 -8.33 -13.65 3.31
C LEU A 18 -9.04 -12.43 3.91
N PHE A 19 -9.44 -11.48 3.08
CA PHE A 19 -9.93 -10.16 3.52
C PHE A 19 -11.38 -9.90 3.17
N ILE A 20 -11.93 -10.66 2.23
CA ILE A 20 -13.28 -10.50 1.72
C ILE A 20 -14.05 -11.79 2.01
N PRO A 21 -15.12 -11.75 2.82
CA PRO A 21 -15.96 -12.92 3.08
C PRO A 21 -16.59 -13.45 1.78
N VAL A 22 -16.83 -14.76 1.74
CA VAL A 22 -17.42 -15.46 0.59
C VAL A 22 -18.86 -15.01 0.34
N GLU A 23 -19.61 -14.76 1.41
CA GLU A 23 -20.99 -14.33 1.36
C GLU A 23 -21.06 -12.81 1.52
N ILE A 24 -21.31 -12.12 0.41
CA ILE A 24 -21.45 -10.66 0.37
C ILE A 24 -22.86 -10.32 -0.12
N PRO A 25 -23.58 -9.41 0.56
CA PRO A 25 -24.88 -8.95 0.07
C PRO A 25 -24.76 -8.37 -1.35
N LYS A 26 -25.78 -8.60 -2.18
CA LYS A 26 -25.92 -7.91 -3.46
C LYS A 26 -25.86 -6.39 -3.23
N ASP A 27 -25.23 -5.67 -4.14
CA ASP A 27 -25.03 -4.22 -4.09
C ASP A 27 -24.14 -3.75 -2.92
N SER A 28 -23.08 -4.48 -2.63
CA SER A 28 -22.07 -4.06 -1.66
C SER A 28 -20.85 -3.41 -2.32
N GLU A 29 -20.20 -2.52 -1.59
CA GLU A 29 -18.95 -1.87 -1.95
C GLU A 29 -17.87 -2.22 -0.92
N LEU A 30 -16.61 -2.17 -1.35
CA LEU A 30 -15.46 -2.33 -0.48
C LEU A 30 -14.95 -0.94 -0.07
N GLU A 31 -14.87 -0.69 1.23
CA GLU A 31 -14.30 0.52 1.78
C GLU A 31 -12.92 0.24 2.38
N LEU A 32 -11.92 1.03 1.97
CA LEU A 32 -10.62 1.13 2.61
C LEU A 32 -10.66 2.34 3.54
N VAL A 33 -10.62 2.07 4.84
CA VAL A 33 -10.72 3.09 5.88
C VAL A 33 -9.36 3.31 6.52
N ILE A 34 -8.87 4.54 6.42
CA ILE A 34 -7.59 4.98 6.98
C ILE A 34 -7.90 5.94 8.13
N GLY A 35 -7.67 5.49 9.35
CA GLY A 35 -7.78 6.32 10.56
C GLY A 35 -6.47 7.05 10.83
N ILE A 36 -6.53 8.37 10.91
CA ILE A 36 -5.41 9.29 11.03
C ILE A 36 -5.51 10.03 12.37
N SER A 37 -4.38 10.20 13.05
CA SER A 37 -4.29 11.01 14.25
C SER A 37 -4.59 12.47 13.93
N SER A 38 -5.42 13.09 14.76
CA SER A 38 -5.71 14.53 14.70
C SER A 38 -4.62 15.39 15.35
N GLU A 39 -3.64 14.78 16.02
CA GLU A 39 -2.58 15.50 16.74
C GLU A 39 -1.43 15.91 15.81
N GLU A 40 -1.15 17.21 15.77
CA GLU A 40 0.01 17.81 15.07
C GLU A 40 0.18 17.31 13.63
N LEU A 41 -0.91 17.16 12.91
CA LEU A 41 -0.92 16.66 11.54
C LEU A 41 -0.71 17.81 10.56
N THR A 42 0.40 17.80 9.83
CA THR A 42 0.64 18.83 8.81
C THR A 42 -0.01 18.45 7.48
N PHE A 43 -0.46 19.45 6.73
CA PHE A 43 -0.95 19.25 5.37
C PHE A 43 0.09 18.59 4.45
N ARG A 44 1.37 18.84 4.69
CA ARG A 44 2.46 18.26 3.91
C ARG A 44 2.57 16.75 4.13
N GLU A 45 2.44 16.27 5.37
CA GLU A 45 2.44 14.84 5.68
C GLU A 45 1.23 14.14 5.04
N LEU A 46 0.03 14.70 5.23
CA LEU A 46 -1.18 14.20 4.60
C LEU A 46 -1.06 14.12 3.07
N SER A 47 -0.61 15.20 2.44
CA SER A 47 -0.45 15.26 0.98
C SER A 47 0.55 14.22 0.49
N ASN A 48 1.69 14.04 1.17
CA ASN A 48 2.67 13.03 0.80
C ASN A 48 2.11 11.61 0.94
N TYR A 49 1.33 11.37 1.99
CA TYR A 49 0.70 10.07 2.24
C TYR A 49 -0.38 9.75 1.20
N PHE A 50 -1.31 10.68 0.93
CA PHE A 50 -2.32 10.45 -0.12
C PHE A 50 -1.71 10.39 -1.52
N ALA A 51 -0.62 11.11 -1.78
CA ALA A 51 0.11 10.97 -3.03
C ALA A 51 0.71 9.57 -3.19
N ILE A 52 1.20 8.92 -2.13
CA ILE A 52 1.67 7.53 -2.24
C ILE A 52 0.51 6.57 -2.54
N ILE A 53 -0.64 6.78 -1.91
CA ILE A 53 -1.86 5.98 -2.12
C ILE A 53 -2.30 6.04 -3.58
N ASP A 54 -2.40 7.24 -4.13
CA ASP A 54 -2.74 7.47 -5.55
C ASP A 54 -1.76 6.75 -6.49
N LYS A 55 -0.46 6.84 -6.22
CA LYS A 55 0.56 6.19 -7.06
C LYS A 55 0.53 4.67 -6.94
N PHE A 56 0.31 4.14 -5.74
CA PHE A 56 0.14 2.70 -5.54
C PHE A 56 -1.07 2.18 -6.30
N TYR A 57 -2.22 2.84 -6.16
CA TYR A 57 -3.44 2.47 -6.87
C TYR A 57 -3.25 2.53 -8.39
N GLY A 58 -2.67 3.62 -8.90
CA GLY A 58 -2.38 3.75 -10.33
C GLY A 58 -1.41 2.70 -10.89
N ARG A 59 -0.50 2.14 -10.08
CA ARG A 59 0.38 1.02 -10.50
C ARG A 59 -0.32 -0.34 -10.48
N LEU A 60 -1.40 -0.46 -9.71
CA LEU A 60 -2.25 -1.64 -9.70
C LEU A 60 -3.18 -1.68 -10.91
N TYR A 61 -3.53 -0.50 -11.46
CA TYR A 61 -4.33 -0.34 -12.68
C TYR A 61 -3.82 -1.21 -13.84
N SER A 62 -4.73 -1.86 -14.56
CA SER A 62 -4.41 -2.85 -15.62
C SER A 62 -3.59 -2.25 -16.74
N ASP A 63 -3.96 -1.04 -17.16
CA ASP A 63 -3.32 -0.32 -18.27
C ASP A 63 -2.10 0.49 -17.79
N GLY A 64 -1.74 0.35 -16.52
CA GLY A 64 -0.60 1.01 -15.88
C GLY A 64 -0.84 2.47 -15.49
N ILE A 65 0.17 3.03 -14.82
CA ILE A 65 0.09 4.33 -14.14
C ILE A 65 -0.11 5.51 -15.10
N TYR A 66 0.40 5.44 -16.32
CA TYR A 66 0.24 6.53 -17.29
C TYR A 66 -1.20 6.61 -17.81
N SER A 67 -1.84 5.47 -18.09
CA SER A 67 -3.26 5.43 -18.47
C SER A 67 -4.13 5.97 -17.33
N TYR A 68 -3.90 5.45 -16.11
CA TYR A 68 -4.55 5.92 -14.88
C TYR A 68 -4.44 7.44 -14.68
N ALA A 69 -3.26 8.02 -14.92
CA ALA A 69 -3.05 9.47 -14.74
C ALA A 69 -3.88 10.33 -15.69
N HIS A 70 -4.24 9.81 -16.88
CA HIS A 70 -5.07 10.53 -17.87
C HIS A 70 -6.57 10.34 -17.65
N ARG A 71 -6.99 9.26 -16.97
CA ARG A 71 -8.41 8.92 -16.75
C ARG A 71 -8.88 9.40 -15.37
N LYS A 72 -9.19 10.71 -15.27
CA LYS A 72 -9.60 11.36 -14.01
C LYS A 72 -10.75 10.67 -13.28
N TRP A 73 -11.68 10.03 -14.01
CA TRP A 73 -12.83 9.36 -13.40
C TRP A 73 -12.46 8.07 -12.66
N GLU A 74 -11.33 7.45 -13.00
CA GLU A 74 -10.81 6.21 -12.40
C GLU A 74 -9.79 6.47 -11.28
N GLN A 75 -9.42 7.73 -11.09
CA GLN A 75 -8.51 8.11 -10.01
C GLN A 75 -9.16 7.83 -8.66
N ILE A 76 -8.35 7.37 -7.71
CA ILE A 76 -8.79 7.07 -6.36
C ILE A 76 -9.37 8.32 -5.70
N LYS A 77 -10.54 8.20 -5.09
CA LYS A 77 -11.27 9.31 -4.47
C LYS A 77 -11.47 9.05 -2.98
N ILE A 78 -11.26 10.08 -2.19
CA ILE A 78 -11.71 10.10 -0.80
C ILE A 78 -13.17 10.54 -0.83
N TYR A 79 -14.07 9.64 -0.47
CA TYR A 79 -15.52 9.89 -0.49
C TYR A 79 -15.99 10.62 0.75
N GLU A 80 -15.28 10.44 1.86
CA GLU A 80 -15.70 10.94 3.16
C GLU A 80 -14.48 11.25 4.03
N ILE A 81 -14.51 12.40 4.70
CA ILE A 81 -13.62 12.75 5.80
C ILE A 81 -14.49 12.96 7.04
N ARG A 82 -14.36 12.07 8.04
CA ARG A 82 -15.13 12.16 9.29
C ARG A 82 -14.39 13.00 10.32
N GLN A 83 -15.11 13.88 11.02
CA GLN A 83 -14.56 14.74 12.07
C GLN A 83 -14.88 14.15 13.46
N GLY A 84 -13.88 14.10 14.35
CA GLY A 84 -13.92 13.37 15.64
C GLY A 84 -12.78 12.33 15.75
N SER A 85 -12.44 11.73 14.61
CA SER A 85 -11.18 11.05 14.31
C SER A 85 -10.98 11.21 12.81
N ILE A 86 -9.86 11.76 12.32
CA ILE A 86 -9.68 12.01 10.89
C ILE A 86 -9.68 10.66 10.16
N GLU A 87 -10.79 10.30 9.53
CA GLU A 87 -10.89 9.07 8.74
C GLU A 87 -11.01 9.42 7.27
N ALA A 88 -10.09 8.92 6.45
CA ALA A 88 -10.25 8.95 5.01
C ALA A 88 -10.88 7.63 4.57
N VAL A 89 -12.06 7.73 3.95
CA VAL A 89 -12.78 6.57 3.40
C VAL A 89 -12.66 6.58 1.89
N ILE A 90 -12.06 5.53 1.35
CA ILE A 90 -11.97 5.28 -0.09
C ILE A 90 -12.91 4.13 -0.42
N ARG A 91 -13.74 4.27 -1.45
CA ARG A 91 -14.75 3.29 -1.85
C ARG A 91 -14.48 2.78 -3.26
N GLU A 92 -14.74 1.51 -3.49
CA GLU A 92 -14.60 0.88 -4.79
C GLU A 92 -15.60 -0.27 -4.95
N ALA A 93 -16.02 -0.53 -6.19
CA ALA A 93 -16.90 -1.65 -6.49
C ALA A 93 -16.19 -2.98 -6.17
N LEU A 94 -16.95 -3.98 -5.72
CA LEU A 94 -16.40 -5.30 -5.39
C LEU A 94 -15.72 -6.00 -6.58
N GLU A 95 -16.09 -5.66 -7.80
CA GLU A 95 -15.45 -6.15 -9.03
C GLU A 95 -13.96 -5.78 -9.08
N ASN A 96 -13.62 -4.58 -8.59
CA ASN A 96 -12.25 -4.05 -8.53
C ASN A 96 -11.54 -4.35 -7.19
N SER A 97 -12.14 -5.19 -6.34
CA SER A 97 -11.67 -5.48 -4.99
C SER A 97 -10.22 -5.98 -4.90
N GLN A 98 -9.71 -6.63 -5.95
CA GLN A 98 -8.31 -7.07 -6.02
C GLN A 98 -7.34 -5.90 -5.76
N ASN A 99 -7.53 -4.79 -6.47
CA ASN A 99 -6.61 -3.65 -6.36
C ASN A 99 -6.70 -3.02 -4.97
N PHE A 100 -7.88 -3.00 -4.37
CA PHE A 100 -8.08 -2.51 -3.01
C PHE A 100 -7.45 -3.40 -1.95
N VAL A 101 -7.54 -4.72 -2.08
CA VAL A 101 -6.89 -5.66 -1.17
C VAL A 101 -5.36 -5.51 -1.26
N ILE A 102 -4.81 -5.42 -2.47
CA ILE A 102 -3.37 -5.22 -2.63
C ILE A 102 -2.94 -3.83 -2.11
N LEU A 103 -3.73 -2.79 -2.35
CA LEU A 103 -3.50 -1.45 -1.80
C LEU A 103 -3.53 -1.47 -0.27
N TYR A 104 -4.49 -2.17 0.32
CA TYR A 104 -4.56 -2.37 1.77
C TYR A 104 -3.27 -3.00 2.31
N ILE A 105 -2.80 -4.10 1.70
CA ILE A 105 -1.56 -4.78 2.10
C ILE A 105 -0.35 -3.85 1.92
N LEU A 106 -0.27 -3.09 0.82
CA LEU A 106 0.76 -2.06 0.64
C LEU A 106 0.75 -1.11 1.84
N LEU A 107 -0.37 -0.45 2.13
CA LEU A 107 -0.40 0.56 3.20
C LEU A 107 -0.15 -0.04 4.60
N LYS A 108 -0.66 -1.25 4.88
CA LYS A 108 -0.43 -1.97 6.14
C LYS A 108 1.06 -2.21 6.40
N HIS A 109 1.82 -2.56 5.36
CA HIS A 109 3.24 -2.88 5.48
C HIS A 109 4.19 -1.73 5.11
N LEU A 110 3.66 -0.57 4.73
CA LEU A 110 4.43 0.64 4.40
C LEU A 110 5.39 1.08 5.51
N PRO A 111 5.02 1.04 6.81
CA PRO A 111 5.95 1.29 7.92
C PRO A 111 7.22 0.42 7.91
N ASN A 112 7.08 -0.83 7.46
CA ASN A 112 8.08 -1.89 7.58
C ASN A 112 8.97 -2.02 6.32
N PHE A 113 8.59 -1.36 5.22
CA PHE A 113 9.37 -1.43 3.98
C PHE A 113 10.77 -0.81 4.12
N ILE A 114 10.92 0.24 4.93
CA ILE A 114 12.22 0.85 5.27
C ILE A 114 12.55 0.46 6.70
N LYS A 115 13.73 -0.16 6.92
CA LYS A 115 14.19 -0.47 8.28
C LYS A 115 14.23 0.82 9.12
N SER A 116 13.59 0.72 10.26
CA SER A 116 13.12 1.77 11.16
C SER A 116 14.19 2.46 12.01
N SER A 117 15.45 2.57 11.56
CA SER A 117 16.39 3.46 12.26
C SER A 117 16.37 4.85 11.61
N ALA A 118 16.48 5.89 12.44
CA ALA A 118 16.82 7.24 11.96
C ALA A 118 18.07 7.20 11.06
N GLU A 119 18.96 6.23 11.31
CA GLU A 119 20.08 5.87 10.44
C GLU A 119 19.66 5.31 9.07
N GLY A 120 18.66 4.42 8.96
CA GLY A 120 18.21 3.90 7.65
C GLY A 120 17.55 4.98 6.77
N ILE A 121 16.92 5.98 7.39
CA ILE A 121 16.36 7.14 6.67
C ILE A 121 17.45 8.15 6.34
N LYS A 122 18.38 8.44 7.28
CA LYS A 122 19.56 9.29 7.06
C LYS A 122 20.48 8.70 6.00
N ASN A 123 20.81 7.41 6.07
CA ASN A 123 21.67 6.70 5.13
C ASN A 123 21.06 6.69 3.73
N LEU A 124 19.75 6.53 3.57
CA LEU A 124 19.10 6.65 2.25
C LEU A 124 19.18 8.08 1.69
N ALA A 125 19.01 9.09 2.55
CA ALA A 125 19.12 10.49 2.16
C ALA A 125 20.57 10.94 1.91
N GLU A 126 21.54 10.39 2.64
CA GLU A 126 22.98 10.65 2.54
C GLU A 126 23.63 9.89 1.38
N SER A 127 23.25 8.63 1.17
CA SER A 127 23.64 7.83 -0.01
C SER A 127 23.00 8.36 -1.30
N TYR A 128 22.00 9.25 -1.20
CA TYR A 128 21.49 10.01 -2.34
C TYR A 128 22.31 11.28 -2.63
N LYS A 129 22.90 11.89 -1.59
CA LYS A 129 23.83 13.02 -1.73
C LYS A 129 25.23 12.58 -2.19
N PHE A 130 25.65 11.37 -1.85
CA PHE A 130 26.93 10.79 -2.24
C PHE A 130 26.70 9.54 -3.10
N TYR A 131 27.21 9.53 -4.34
CA TYR A 131 27.17 8.43 -5.32
C TYR A 131 27.92 7.16 -4.84
N GLN A 132 27.58 6.59 -3.69
CA GLN A 132 28.05 5.29 -3.25
C GLN A 132 27.01 4.24 -3.63
N GLU A 133 27.01 3.84 -4.90
CA GLU A 133 26.09 2.83 -5.45
C GLU A 133 26.07 1.53 -4.63
N ALA A 134 27.23 1.11 -4.10
CA ALA A 134 27.35 -0.08 -3.27
C ALA A 134 26.58 0.00 -1.94
N SER A 135 26.59 1.17 -1.28
CA SER A 135 25.90 1.40 0.00
C SER A 135 24.38 1.39 -0.21
N VAL A 136 23.90 2.07 -1.27
CA VAL A 136 22.48 2.07 -1.67
C VAL A 136 21.98 0.66 -1.99
N ILE A 137 22.76 -0.13 -2.75
CA ILE A 137 22.39 -1.50 -3.10
C ILE A 137 22.30 -2.38 -1.85
N LYS A 138 23.27 -2.26 -0.93
CA LYS A 138 23.30 -3.05 0.31
C LYS A 138 22.12 -2.71 1.21
N GLU A 139 21.80 -1.42 1.35
CA GLU A 139 20.65 -0.95 2.13
C GLU A 139 19.32 -1.38 1.52
N SER A 140 19.16 -1.24 0.20
CA SER A 140 17.99 -1.73 -0.54
C SER A 140 17.76 -3.23 -0.32
N ARG A 141 18.82 -4.05 -0.36
CA ARG A 141 18.74 -5.49 -0.07
C ARG A 141 18.29 -5.77 1.37
N ARG A 142 18.81 -5.03 2.35
CA ARG A 142 18.41 -5.17 3.76
C ARG A 142 16.93 -4.82 3.96
N ASN A 143 16.47 -3.74 3.36
CA ASN A 143 15.08 -3.30 3.42
C ASN A 143 14.13 -4.33 2.81
N LYS A 144 14.46 -4.84 1.61
CA LYS A 144 13.71 -5.92 0.96
C LYS A 144 13.63 -7.18 1.82
N LYS A 145 14.75 -7.60 2.44
CA LYS A 145 14.76 -8.77 3.32
C LYS A 145 13.84 -8.58 4.53
N ALA A 146 13.96 -7.46 5.24
CA ALA A 146 13.13 -7.15 6.40
C ALA A 146 11.65 -7.04 6.04
N PHE A 147 11.33 -6.45 4.89
CA PHE A 147 9.98 -6.40 4.37
C PHE A 147 9.39 -7.79 4.13
N LYS A 148 10.13 -8.70 3.48
CA LYS A 148 9.69 -10.10 3.28
C LYS A 148 9.49 -10.83 4.60
N GLU A 149 10.34 -10.61 5.59
CA GLU A 149 10.18 -11.17 6.93
C GLU A 149 8.88 -10.65 7.57
N SER A 150 8.61 -9.34 7.48
CA SER A 150 7.36 -8.76 7.99
C SER A 150 6.09 -9.34 7.33
N LEU A 151 6.13 -9.66 6.03
CA LEU A 151 5.01 -10.31 5.35
C LEU A 151 4.80 -11.75 5.83
N LYS A 152 5.89 -12.47 6.16
CA LYS A 152 5.82 -13.84 6.70
C LYS A 152 5.34 -13.87 8.14
N GLU A 153 5.52 -12.78 8.89
CA GLU A 153 5.10 -12.67 10.28
C GLU A 153 3.62 -12.26 10.43
N ASP A 154 3.04 -11.66 9.39
CA ASP A 154 1.64 -11.25 9.35
C ASP A 154 0.67 -12.42 9.48
N GLN A 155 -0.22 -12.35 10.48
CA GLN A 155 -1.14 -13.44 10.82
C GLN A 155 -2.15 -13.79 9.73
N GLU A 156 -2.56 -12.81 8.92
CA GLU A 156 -3.48 -13.03 7.82
C GLU A 156 -2.72 -13.65 6.64
N LEU A 157 -1.56 -13.09 6.30
CA LEU A 157 -0.77 -13.55 5.15
C LEU A 157 -0.09 -14.91 5.37
N LYS A 158 0.14 -15.32 6.63
CA LYS A 158 0.63 -16.68 6.98
C LYS A 158 -0.27 -17.80 6.46
N LYS A 159 -1.55 -17.51 6.21
CA LYS A 159 -2.53 -18.47 5.69
C LYS A 159 -2.36 -18.73 4.20
N LEU A 160 -1.65 -17.86 3.47
CA LEU A 160 -1.40 -18.03 2.04
C LEU A 160 -0.46 -19.20 1.78
N ASN A 161 -0.66 -19.87 0.65
CA ASN A 161 0.35 -20.74 0.09
C ASN A 161 1.71 -20.00 -0.02
N PRO A 162 2.84 -20.59 0.41
CA PRO A 162 4.15 -19.97 0.35
C PRO A 162 4.55 -19.42 -1.04
N ASN A 163 4.12 -20.09 -2.10
CA ASN A 163 4.36 -19.64 -3.47
C ASN A 163 3.54 -18.39 -3.81
N HIS A 164 2.29 -18.32 -3.38
CA HIS A 164 1.42 -17.15 -3.58
C HIS A 164 1.90 -15.96 -2.74
N LEU A 165 2.33 -16.19 -1.49
CA LEU A 165 2.98 -15.17 -0.67
C LEU A 165 4.24 -14.62 -1.34
N THR A 166 5.03 -15.48 -1.99
CA THR A 166 6.23 -15.06 -2.73
C THR A 166 5.87 -14.20 -3.95
N GLN A 167 4.80 -14.53 -4.69
CA GLN A 167 4.32 -13.72 -5.81
C GLN A 167 3.82 -12.35 -5.33
N LEU A 168 3.03 -12.32 -4.25
CA LEU A 168 2.59 -11.09 -3.61
C LEU A 168 3.78 -10.24 -3.18
N ALA A 169 4.75 -10.81 -2.46
CA ALA A 169 5.94 -10.09 -2.02
C ALA A 169 6.69 -9.44 -3.19
N LYS A 170 6.89 -10.17 -4.31
CA LYS A 170 7.52 -9.62 -5.52
C LYS A 170 6.72 -8.44 -6.10
N LEU A 171 5.40 -8.55 -6.17
CA LEU A 171 4.54 -7.48 -6.65
C LEU A 171 4.63 -6.23 -5.76
N LEU A 172 4.54 -6.41 -4.43
CA LEU A 172 4.64 -5.30 -3.49
C LEU A 172 6.02 -4.63 -3.58
N GLU A 173 7.11 -5.41 -3.60
CA GLU A 173 8.48 -4.90 -3.79
C GLU A 173 8.63 -4.11 -5.09
N TYR A 174 8.04 -4.60 -6.17
CA TYR A 174 8.03 -3.89 -7.44
C TYR A 174 7.37 -2.52 -7.27
N ILE A 175 6.15 -2.46 -6.72
CA ILE A 175 5.40 -1.20 -6.56
C ILE A 175 6.18 -0.21 -5.67
N TYR A 176 6.71 -0.70 -4.54
CA TYR A 176 7.54 0.11 -3.65
C TYR A 176 8.78 0.68 -4.32
N SER A 177 9.49 -0.14 -5.10
CA SER A 177 10.72 0.28 -5.77
C SER A 177 10.50 1.41 -6.77
N LYS A 178 9.32 1.46 -7.40
CA LYS A 178 8.98 2.53 -8.34
C LYS A 178 8.64 3.86 -7.67
N GLU A 179 8.27 3.85 -6.39
CA GLU A 179 7.96 5.05 -5.62
C GLU A 179 9.03 5.37 -4.55
N TYR A 180 10.23 4.79 -4.68
CA TYR A 180 11.27 4.81 -3.64
C TYR A 180 11.55 6.20 -3.04
N LYS A 181 11.46 7.28 -3.83
CA LYS A 181 11.69 8.67 -3.35
C LYS A 181 10.65 9.14 -2.35
N ARG A 182 9.43 8.62 -2.44
CA ARG A 182 8.27 9.02 -1.62
C ARG A 182 8.08 8.11 -0.42
N ILE A 183 8.57 6.87 -0.48
CA ILE A 183 8.40 5.88 0.59
C ILE A 183 8.91 6.37 1.95
N PRO A 184 10.11 6.98 2.12
CA PRO A 184 10.58 7.40 3.44
C PRO A 184 9.58 8.28 4.20
N LYS A 185 9.09 9.33 3.54
CA LYS A 185 8.13 10.27 4.14
C LYS A 185 6.78 9.61 4.40
N ALA A 186 6.29 8.82 3.43
CA ALA A 186 5.01 8.14 3.59
C ALA A 186 5.06 7.07 4.70
N SER A 187 6.16 6.33 4.83
CA SER A 187 6.41 5.37 5.91
C SER A 187 6.51 6.04 7.27
N GLU A 188 7.17 7.20 7.35
CA GLU A 188 7.24 8.00 8.58
C GLU A 188 5.84 8.48 9.00
N THR A 189 5.07 9.08 8.09
CA THR A 189 3.68 9.45 8.35
C THR A 189 2.84 8.22 8.73
N SER A 190 3.06 7.08 8.08
CA SER A 190 2.35 5.84 8.39
C SER A 190 2.62 5.35 9.81
N ARG A 191 3.83 5.51 10.33
CA ARG A 191 4.18 5.09 11.71
C ARG A 191 3.62 6.05 12.75
N ASN A 192 3.76 7.34 12.49
CA ASN A 192 3.56 8.35 13.52
C ASN A 192 2.10 8.85 13.56
N LYS A 193 1.41 8.84 12.41
CA LYS A 193 0.12 9.51 12.24
C LYS A 193 -1.01 8.56 11.86
N ILE A 194 -0.74 7.39 11.26
CA ILE A 194 -1.81 6.45 10.89
C ILE A 194 -2.09 5.52 12.07
N LYS A 195 -3.30 5.62 12.62
CA LYS A 195 -3.75 4.84 13.79
C LYS A 195 -4.28 3.47 13.39
N ARG A 196 -4.98 3.39 12.26
CA ARG A 196 -5.56 2.14 11.75
C ARG A 196 -5.74 2.17 10.25
N ILE A 197 -5.63 1.00 9.63
CA ILE A 197 -6.02 0.75 8.24
C ILE A 197 -6.83 -0.54 8.26
N HIS A 198 -8.03 -0.53 7.71
CA HIS A 198 -8.85 -1.74 7.59
C HIS A 198 -9.74 -1.68 6.35
N LEU A 199 -10.12 -2.87 5.90
CA LEU A 199 -11.15 -3.06 4.89
C LEU A 199 -12.48 -3.33 5.58
N ARG A 200 -13.56 -2.77 5.05
CA ARG A 200 -14.93 -3.13 5.47
C ARG A 200 -15.85 -3.19 4.26
N ILE A 201 -16.85 -4.07 4.34
CA ILE A 201 -17.91 -4.15 3.35
C ILE A 201 -19.06 -3.25 3.80
N ARG A 202 -19.60 -2.48 2.87
CA ARG A 202 -20.76 -1.62 3.08
C ARG A 202 -21.81 -1.92 2.02
N LYS A 203 -23.10 -1.88 2.40
CA LYS A 203 -24.19 -1.89 1.44
C LYS A 203 -24.29 -0.52 0.75
N LYS A 204 -24.43 -0.50 -0.57
CA LYS A 204 -24.62 0.75 -1.32
C LYS A 204 -25.93 1.40 -0.89
N ASP A 205 -25.85 2.68 -0.54
CA ASP A 205 -27.06 3.48 -0.33
C ASP A 205 -27.60 3.82 -1.71
N ASN A 206 -28.83 3.38 -2.00
CA ASN A 206 -29.56 3.75 -3.22
C ASN A 206 -29.98 5.22 -3.19
#